data_AF-A0A4R4PZU6-F1
#
_entry.id   AF-A0A4R4PZU6-F1
#
_cell.length_a   1.000
_cell.length_b   1.000
_cell.length_c   1.000
_cell.angle_alpha   90.00
_cell.angle_beta   90.00
_cell.angle_gamma   90.00
#
_symmetry.space_group_name_H-M   'P 1'
#
loop_
_entity.id
_entity.type
_entity.pdbx_description
1 polymer ?
#
loop_
_entity_poly.entity_id
_entity_poly.type
_entity_poly.pdbx_seq_one_letter_code
_entity_poly.pdbx_strand_id
1 'polypeptide(L)'
;MLAATNLATLATEEAGLVVVSTLRADGTLQASVVNAGLLPHPITGRLVLGFATYGQVKLANLRARPQLTMTARSGWAWVTAEGIAELIGPDDPVAGVGAERLRMLLREVYLAAGGEHDDWGQYDEVMAAQRRTVVLLDPVRVYGS
;
A
#
# COMPACT_ATOMS: atom_id res chain seq x y z
N MET A 1 -15.48 -5.07 -3.09
CA MET A 1 -14.74 -6.23 -3.65
C MET A 1 -14.44 -6.03 -5.14
N LEU A 2 -15.44 -5.99 -6.04
CA LEU A 2 -15.22 -5.83 -7.50
C LEU A 2 -14.35 -4.60 -7.86
N ALA A 3 -14.58 -3.49 -7.16
CA ALA A 3 -13.92 -2.22 -7.48
C ALA A 3 -12.43 -2.16 -7.04
N ALA A 4 -12.05 -2.89 -5.99
CA ALA A 4 -10.64 -3.04 -5.58
C ALA A 4 -9.88 -3.93 -6.56
N THR A 5 -10.56 -4.95 -7.11
CA THR A 5 -10.03 -5.79 -8.19
C THR A 5 -9.77 -4.97 -9.45
N ASN A 6 -10.69 -4.07 -9.84
CA ASN A 6 -10.48 -3.21 -11.01
C ASN A 6 -9.27 -2.29 -10.87
N LEU A 7 -9.02 -1.71 -9.69
CA LEU A 7 -7.84 -0.89 -9.44
C LEU A 7 -6.56 -1.72 -9.62
N ALA A 8 -6.51 -2.92 -9.03
CA ALA A 8 -5.36 -3.80 -9.14
C ALA A 8 -5.11 -4.24 -10.60
N THR A 9 -6.16 -4.56 -11.36
CA THR A 9 -6.04 -4.87 -12.78
C THR A 9 -5.40 -3.74 -13.57
N LEU A 10 -5.90 -2.50 -13.42
CA LEU A 10 -5.31 -1.33 -14.08
C LEU A 10 -3.87 -1.05 -13.61
N ALA A 11 -3.58 -1.28 -12.33
CA ALA A 11 -2.22 -1.14 -11.82
C ALA A 11 -1.27 -2.14 -12.48
N THR A 12 -1.69 -3.40 -12.66
CA THR A 12 -0.89 -4.43 -13.34
C THR A 12 -0.55 -4.05 -14.78
N GLU A 13 -1.45 -3.40 -15.50
CA GLU A 13 -1.19 -2.88 -16.86
C GLU A 13 -0.08 -1.82 -16.88
N GLU A 14 0.18 -1.14 -15.76
CA GLU A 14 1.24 -0.15 -15.58
C GLU A 14 2.32 -0.62 -14.57
N ALA A 15 2.66 -1.90 -14.55
CA ALA A 15 3.72 -2.46 -13.69
C ALA A 15 3.52 -2.23 -12.17
N GLY A 16 2.26 -2.22 -11.72
CA GLY A 16 1.87 -2.06 -10.32
C GLY A 16 1.88 -0.61 -9.82
N LEU A 17 2.09 0.38 -10.71
CA LEU A 17 2.22 1.78 -10.33
C LEU A 17 0.87 2.41 -9.99
N VAL A 18 0.80 2.98 -8.79
CA VAL A 18 -0.39 3.64 -8.25
C VAL A 18 -0.01 5.00 -7.67
N VAL A 19 -0.82 6.02 -7.94
CA VAL A 19 -0.69 7.34 -7.30
C VAL A 19 -1.42 7.29 -5.96
N VAL A 20 -0.73 7.69 -4.89
CA VAL A 20 -1.34 7.84 -3.57
C VAL A 20 -1.32 9.29 -3.11
N SER A 21 -2.41 9.75 -2.52
CA SER A 21 -2.50 11.08 -1.91
C SER A 21 -2.76 11.00 -0.41
N THR A 22 -2.02 11.80 0.36
CA THR A 22 -2.13 11.93 1.81
C THR A 22 -2.37 13.38 2.23
N LEU A 23 -2.94 13.58 3.43
CA LEU A 23 -3.27 14.92 3.92
C LEU A 23 -2.13 15.52 4.78
N ARG A 24 -1.62 16.69 4.35
CA ARG A 24 -0.64 17.47 5.12
C ARG A 24 -1.28 18.16 6.31
N ALA A 25 -0.45 18.64 7.23
CA ALA A 25 -0.88 19.38 8.42
C ALA A 25 -1.60 20.71 8.08
N ASP A 26 -1.29 21.32 6.94
CA ASP A 26 -1.93 22.54 6.44
C ASP A 26 -3.24 22.27 5.66
N GLY A 27 -3.69 21.02 5.60
CA GLY A 27 -4.89 20.61 4.88
C GLY A 27 -4.70 20.41 3.37
N THR A 28 -3.48 20.60 2.83
CA THR A 28 -3.18 20.34 1.41
C THR A 28 -2.87 18.86 1.16
N LEU A 29 -2.94 18.42 -0.11
CA LEU A 29 -2.67 17.03 -0.50
C LEU A 29 -1.22 16.82 -0.95
N GLN A 30 -0.58 15.77 -0.44
CA GLN A 30 0.70 15.26 -0.93
C GLN A 30 0.47 14.02 -1.78
N ALA A 31 0.78 14.10 -3.08
CA ALA A 31 0.76 12.97 -4.00
C ALA A 31 2.15 12.32 -4.17
N SER A 32 2.19 11.01 -4.41
CA SER A 32 3.40 10.27 -4.77
C SER A 32 3.04 8.96 -5.50
N VAL A 33 3.97 8.41 -6.26
CA VAL A 33 3.80 7.09 -6.90
C VAL A 33 4.34 5.99 -5.99
N VAL A 34 3.66 4.85 -5.95
CA VAL A 34 4.06 3.65 -5.22
C VAL A 34 3.79 2.41 -6.07
N ASN A 35 4.45 1.30 -5.73
CA ASN A 35 4.02 -0.03 -6.18
C ASN A 35 2.97 -0.55 -5.21
N ALA A 36 1.78 -0.86 -5.71
CA ALA A 36 0.68 -1.35 -4.90
C ALA A 36 -0.01 -2.56 -5.55
N GLY A 37 -0.62 -3.39 -4.71
CA GLY A 37 -1.32 -4.59 -5.15
C GLY A 37 -2.50 -4.94 -4.25
N LEU A 38 -3.31 -5.89 -4.72
CA LEU A 38 -4.40 -6.48 -3.93
C LEU A 38 -3.89 -7.73 -3.20
N LEU A 39 -4.09 -7.78 -1.88
CA LEU A 39 -3.65 -8.91 -1.06
C LEU A 39 -4.63 -9.19 0.09
N PRO A 40 -4.62 -10.40 0.68
CA PRO A 40 -5.35 -10.68 1.90
C PRO A 40 -4.77 -9.89 3.08
N HIS A 41 -5.63 -9.26 3.87
CA HIS A 41 -5.25 -8.61 5.11
C HIS A 41 -4.63 -9.63 6.07
N PRO A 42 -3.48 -9.34 6.72
CA PRO A 42 -2.72 -10.31 7.52
C PRO A 42 -3.43 -10.85 8.78
N ILE A 43 -4.61 -10.33 9.11
CA ILE A 43 -5.37 -10.63 10.34
C ILE A 43 -6.78 -11.07 9.97
N THR A 44 -7.48 -10.26 9.15
CA THR A 44 -8.88 -10.52 8.80
C THR A 44 -9.06 -11.41 7.57
N GLY A 45 -8.02 -11.58 6.75
CA GLY A 45 -8.09 -12.31 5.48
C GLY A 45 -8.89 -11.61 4.37
N ARG A 46 -9.50 -10.45 4.64
CA ARG A 46 -10.23 -9.69 3.61
C ARG A 46 -9.27 -9.12 2.58
N LEU A 47 -9.68 -9.08 1.31
CA LEU A 47 -8.88 -8.45 0.26
C LEU A 47 -8.82 -6.93 0.47
N VAL A 48 -7.60 -6.40 0.53
CA VAL A 48 -7.29 -4.98 0.71
C VAL A 48 -6.23 -4.55 -0.30
N LEU A 49 -6.14 -3.26 -0.57
CA LEU A 49 -5.02 -2.69 -1.32
C LEU A 49 -3.85 -2.45 -0.38
N GLY A 50 -2.63 -2.76 -0.82
CA GLY A 50 -1.43 -2.58 -0.01
C GLY A 50 -0.24 -2.07 -0.79
N PHE A 51 0.58 -1.24 -0.13
CA PHE A 51 1.89 -0.84 -0.61
C PHE A 51 2.89 -0.76 0.54
N ALA A 52 4.18 -0.89 0.25
CA ALA A 52 5.24 -0.69 1.23
C ALA A 52 5.88 0.70 1.06
N THR A 53 6.15 1.39 2.16
CA THR A 53 6.81 2.70 2.13
C THR A 53 7.77 2.87 3.29
N TYR A 54 8.57 3.93 3.23
CA TYR A 54 9.52 4.31 4.27
C TYR A 54 9.69 5.84 4.23
N GLY A 55 10.38 6.38 5.25
CA GLY A 55 10.63 7.81 5.36
C GLY A 55 9.55 8.58 6.11
N GLN A 56 9.90 9.80 6.51
CA GLN A 56 9.17 10.51 7.57
C GLN A 56 7.90 11.21 7.08
N VAL A 57 7.92 11.82 5.89
CA VAL A 57 6.84 12.74 5.46
C VAL A 57 5.51 12.02 5.28
N LYS A 58 5.47 10.98 4.43
CA LYS A 58 4.24 10.23 4.13
C LYS A 58 3.71 9.51 5.37
N LEU A 59 4.59 8.87 6.14
CA LEU A 59 4.21 8.15 7.36
C LEU A 59 3.71 9.11 8.45
N ALA A 60 4.34 10.27 8.64
CA ALA A 60 3.85 11.28 9.58
C ALA A 60 2.46 11.80 9.20
N ASN A 61 2.21 12.01 7.90
CA ASN A 61 0.88 12.36 7.42
C ASN A 61 -0.13 11.26 7.74
N LEU A 62 0.14 10.00 7.37
CA LEU A 62 -0.79 8.88 7.57
C LEU A 62 -1.07 8.58 9.06
N ARG A 63 -0.06 8.66 9.93
CA ARG A 63 -0.24 8.47 11.38
C ARG A 63 -1.15 9.52 12.01
N ALA A 64 -1.02 10.77 11.58
CA ALA A 64 -1.82 11.87 12.11
C ALA A 64 -3.19 12.00 11.43
N ARG A 65 -3.25 11.69 10.13
CA ARG A 65 -4.38 11.90 9.21
C ARG A 65 -4.43 10.73 8.23
N PRO A 66 -5.10 9.63 8.58
CA PRO A 66 -5.02 8.37 7.82
C PRO A 66 -5.88 8.37 6.55
N GLN A 67 -6.49 9.50 6.16
CA GLN A 67 -7.20 9.59 4.89
C GLN A 67 -6.22 9.38 3.73
N LEU A 68 -6.54 8.39 2.91
CA LEU A 68 -5.70 7.95 1.80
C LEU A 68 -6.57 7.73 0.57
N THR A 69 -6.09 8.22 -0.56
CA THR A 69 -6.59 7.82 -1.88
C THR A 69 -5.53 7.06 -2.63
N MET A 70 -5.95 6.07 -3.41
CA MET A 70 -5.12 5.28 -4.31
C MET A 70 -5.75 5.32 -5.70
N THR A 71 -5.02 5.78 -6.70
CA THR A 71 -5.50 5.91 -8.08
C THR A 71 -4.58 5.13 -9.03
N ALA A 72 -5.16 4.15 -9.73
CA ALA A 72 -4.52 3.47 -10.85
C ALA A 72 -5.13 3.97 -12.17
N ARG A 73 -4.34 3.95 -13.24
CA ARG A 73 -4.78 4.36 -14.58
C ARG A 73 -4.05 3.55 -15.64
N SER A 74 -4.70 3.24 -16.76
CA SER A 74 -4.01 2.86 -18.01
C SER A 74 -4.68 3.56 -19.19
N GLY A 75 -3.89 4.29 -19.98
CA GLY A 75 -4.44 5.24 -20.95
C GLY A 75 -5.44 6.22 -20.31
N TRP A 76 -6.68 6.25 -20.82
CA TRP A 76 -7.78 7.06 -20.28
C TRP A 76 -8.61 6.34 -19.21
N ALA A 77 -8.43 5.03 -19.03
CA ALA A 77 -9.13 4.27 -18.01
C ALA A 77 -8.48 4.53 -16.65
N TRP A 78 -9.28 4.77 -15.62
CA TRP A 78 -8.79 5.01 -14.27
C TRP A 78 -9.78 4.57 -13.19
N VAL A 79 -9.24 4.20 -12.03
CA VAL A 79 -10.01 3.86 -10.84
C VAL A 79 -9.32 4.46 -9.62
N THR A 80 -10.09 5.11 -8.76
CA THR A 80 -9.66 5.63 -7.47
C THR A 80 -10.39 4.91 -6.35
N ALA A 81 -9.63 4.43 -5.37
CA ALA A 81 -10.12 3.93 -4.09
C ALA A 81 -9.80 4.93 -2.97
N GLU A 82 -10.78 5.21 -2.11
CA GLU A 82 -10.62 6.02 -0.91
C GLU A 82 -10.79 5.14 0.33
N GLY A 83 -10.09 5.48 1.41
CA GLY A 83 -10.17 4.74 2.66
C GLY A 83 -9.36 5.36 3.78
N ILE A 84 -9.32 4.62 4.88
CA ILE A 84 -8.48 4.91 6.05
C ILE A 84 -7.30 3.96 5.99
N ALA A 85 -6.09 4.52 6.00
CA ALA A 85 -4.86 3.76 6.00
C ALA A 85 -4.66 3.04 7.34
N GLU A 86 -4.34 1.75 7.27
CA GLU A 86 -3.76 0.99 8.38
C GLU A 86 -2.25 0.85 8.15
N LEU A 87 -1.46 1.13 9.18
CA LEU A 87 -0.01 1.03 9.15
C LEU A 87 0.46 -0.18 9.95
N ILE A 88 1.31 -0.99 9.33
CA ILE A 88 1.93 -2.15 9.97
C ILE A 88 3.43 -2.08 9.68
N GLY A 89 4.22 -1.81 10.71
CA GLY A 89 5.66 -1.63 10.55
C GLY A 89 6.41 -1.65 11.87
N PRO A 90 7.75 -1.52 11.84
CA PRO A 90 8.56 -1.51 13.06
C PRO A 90 8.22 -0.39 14.04
N ASP A 91 7.68 0.71 13.51
CA ASP A 91 7.23 1.89 14.28
C ASP A 91 5.70 1.91 14.47
N ASP A 92 4.97 0.94 13.90
CA ASP A 92 3.52 0.83 13.92
C ASP A 92 3.14 -0.64 14.25
N PRO A 93 3.38 -1.10 15.49
CA PRO A 93 3.17 -2.50 15.87
C PRO A 93 1.68 -2.84 15.95
N VAL A 94 1.31 -4.00 15.41
CA VAL A 94 -0.06 -4.53 15.47
C VAL A 94 -0.06 -5.90 16.15
N ALA A 95 -1.00 -6.12 17.07
CA ALA A 95 -1.15 -7.41 17.74
C ALA A 95 -1.34 -8.54 16.72
N GLY A 96 -0.57 -9.62 16.86
CA GLY A 96 -0.59 -10.75 15.93
C GLY A 96 0.34 -10.60 14.71
N VAL A 97 1.00 -9.45 14.52
CA VAL A 97 2.00 -9.25 13.47
C VAL A 97 3.37 -8.97 14.10
N GLY A 98 4.09 -10.04 14.42
CA GLY A 98 5.49 -9.96 14.84
C GLY A 98 6.45 -9.69 13.67
N ALA A 99 7.74 -9.53 13.96
CA ALA A 99 8.77 -9.20 12.97
C ALA A 99 8.81 -10.19 11.78
N GLU A 100 8.70 -11.48 12.05
CA GLU A 100 8.70 -12.52 11.01
C GLU A 100 7.45 -12.43 10.12
N ARG A 101 6.27 -12.17 10.72
CA ARG A 101 5.04 -11.98 9.93
C ARG A 101 5.11 -10.72 9.08
N LEU A 102 5.65 -9.63 9.61
CA LEU A 102 5.87 -8.38 8.87
C LEU A 102 6.84 -8.59 7.70
N ARG A 103 7.93 -9.32 7.89
CA ARG A 103 8.89 -9.69 6.83
C ARG A 103 8.17 -10.39 5.67
N MET A 104 7.34 -11.39 5.98
CA MET A 104 6.54 -12.08 4.97
C MET A 104 5.48 -11.18 4.32
N LEU A 105 4.82 -10.31 5.10
CA LEU A 105 3.82 -9.37 4.58
C LEU A 105 4.44 -8.38 3.58
N LEU A 106 5.66 -7.91 3.82
CA LEU A 106 6.38 -7.05 2.89
C LEU A 106 6.66 -7.76 1.56
N ARG A 107 6.92 -9.07 1.57
CA ARG A 107 7.06 -9.87 0.34
C ARG A 107 5.71 -10.06 -0.37
N GLU A 108 4.65 -10.35 0.39
CA GLU A 108 3.28 -10.48 -0.13
C GLU A 108 2.85 -9.20 -0.86
N VAL A 109 3.10 -8.03 -0.28
CA VAL A 109 2.81 -6.73 -0.92
C VAL A 109 3.63 -6.54 -2.20
N TYR A 110 4.92 -6.88 -2.18
CA TYR A 110 5.79 -6.75 -3.35
C TYR A 110 5.33 -7.64 -4.52
N LEU A 111 5.00 -8.91 -4.24
CA LEU A 111 4.45 -9.85 -5.21
C LEU A 111 3.09 -9.37 -5.74
N ALA A 112 2.21 -8.91 -4.85
CA ALA A 112 0.89 -8.40 -5.24
C ALA A 112 0.99 -7.17 -6.15
N ALA A 113 2.05 -6.37 -6.01
CA ALA A 113 2.32 -5.23 -6.86
C ALA A 113 3.04 -5.60 -8.18
N GLY A 114 3.15 -6.88 -8.51
CA GLY A 114 3.80 -7.36 -9.74
C GLY A 114 5.32 -7.42 -9.69
N GLY A 115 5.91 -7.31 -8.49
CA GLY A 115 7.34 -7.45 -8.32
C GLY A 115 7.81 -8.91 -8.44
N GLU A 116 8.91 -9.12 -9.15
CA GLU A 116 9.64 -10.39 -9.20
C GLU A 116 10.99 -10.20 -8.47
N HIS A 117 11.48 -11.22 -7.77
CA HIS A 117 12.76 -11.13 -7.06
C HIS A 117 13.43 -12.52 -6.94
N ASP A 118 14.69 -12.60 -7.31
CA ASP A 118 15.48 -13.85 -7.26
C ASP A 118 16.20 -14.03 -5.91
N ASP A 119 16.57 -12.94 -5.24
CA ASP A 119 17.20 -12.96 -3.91
C ASP A 119 16.32 -12.34 -2.81
N TRP A 120 15.48 -13.19 -2.21
CA TRP A 120 14.63 -12.75 -1.12
C TRP A 120 15.36 -12.43 0.21
N GLY A 121 16.60 -12.90 0.38
CA GLY A 121 17.40 -12.59 1.57
C GLY A 121 17.83 -11.13 1.56
N GLN A 122 18.40 -10.68 0.43
CA GLN A 122 18.76 -9.28 0.23
C GLN A 122 17.54 -8.36 0.33
N TYR A 123 16.40 -8.77 -0.24
CA TYR A 123 15.15 -8.02 -0.11
C TYR A 123 14.80 -7.76 1.36
N ASP A 124 14.80 -8.80 2.19
CA ASP A 124 14.44 -8.69 3.61
C ASP A 124 15.41 -7.78 4.38
N GLU A 125 16.72 -7.89 4.12
CA GLU A 125 17.74 -7.05 4.73
C GLU A 125 17.49 -5.57 4.43
N VAL A 126 17.22 -5.24 3.16
CA VAL A 126 16.90 -3.87 2.73
C VAL A 126 15.61 -3.39 3.39
N MET A 127 14.57 -4.22 3.44
CA MET A 127 13.29 -3.83 4.04
C MET A 127 13.42 -3.53 5.53
N ALA A 128 14.18 -4.36 6.26
CA ALA A 128 14.47 -4.18 7.67
C ALA A 128 15.32 -2.92 7.92
N ALA A 129 16.40 -2.74 7.15
CA ALA A 129 17.29 -1.58 7.28
C ALA A 129 16.56 -0.26 7.01
N GLN A 130 15.65 -0.23 6.03
CA GLN A 130 14.83 0.94 5.71
C GLN A 130 13.62 1.11 6.64
N ARG A 131 13.42 0.21 7.61
CA ARG A 131 12.26 0.18 8.51
C ARG A 131 10.93 0.28 7.76
N ARG A 132 10.81 -0.47 6.66
CA ARG A 132 9.63 -0.37 5.78
C ARG A 132 8.35 -0.69 6.53
N THR A 133 7.34 0.11 6.24
CA THR A 133 6.00 0.01 6.78
C THR A 133 5.05 -0.37 5.66
N VAL A 134 4.22 -1.36 5.89
CA VAL A 134 3.11 -1.72 5.02
C VAL A 134 1.95 -0.79 5.32
N VAL A 135 1.39 -0.21 4.26
CA VAL A 135 0.17 0.58 4.32
C VAL A 135 -0.94 -0.22 3.65
N LEU A 136 -2.00 -0.50 4.39
CA LEU A 136 -3.19 -1.19 3.89
C LEU A 136 -4.35 -0.22 3.78
N LEU A 137 -5.21 -0.43 2.78
CA LEU A 137 -6.43 0.32 2.57
C LEU A 137 -7.56 -0.65 2.22
N ASP A 138 -8.54 -0.74 3.12
CA ASP A 138 -9.85 -1.34 2.85
C ASP A 138 -10.75 -0.24 2.23
N PRO A 139 -11.07 -0.31 0.92
CA PRO A 139 -11.76 0.78 0.25
C PRO A 139 -13.18 1.00 0.79
N VAL A 140 -13.48 2.24 1.19
CA VAL A 140 -14.83 2.67 1.59
C VAL A 140 -15.60 3.31 0.44
N ARG A 141 -14.88 3.85 -0.55
CA ARG A 141 -15.45 4.40 -1.78
C ARG A 141 -14.54 4.07 -2.95
N VAL A 142 -15.13 3.73 -4.09
CA VAL A 142 -14.41 3.50 -5.33
C VAL A 142 -15.17 4.14 -6.49
N TYR A 143 -14.45 4.83 -7.38
CA TYR A 143 -15.01 5.49 -8.55
C TYR A 143 -13.98 5.58 -9.68
N GLY A 144 -14.43 5.75 -10.92
CA GLY A 144 -13.57 5.68 -12.08
C GLY A 144 -14.31 5.96 -13.38
N SER A 145 -13.61 5.82 -14.50
CA SER A 145 -14.15 5.85 -15.87
C SER A 145 -14.79 4.53 -16.27
#